data_AF-A0A7C5I2Y1-F1
#
_entry.id   AF-A0A7C5I2Y1-F1
#
_cell.length_a   1.000
_cell.length_b   1.000
_cell.length_c   1.000
_cell.angle_alpha   90.00
_cell.angle_beta   90.00
_cell.angle_gamma   90.00
#
_symmetry.space_group_name_H-M   'P 1'
#
loop_
_entity.id
_entity.type
_entity.pdbx_description
1 polymer ?
#
loop_
_entity_poly.entity_id
_entity_poly.type
_entity_poly.pdbx_seq_one_letter_code
_entity_poly.pdbx_strand_id
1 'polypeptide(L)'
;MKIKQWLLLPILLLAVVSMAHAEVDARVVQTLQLNATPLDMAIPGNGRYIYVLTSDAELKIFRENGNLRDTLVVDPGVDHIKPGPRENQLFLIDSAGKRIQVLNLDFIQEIPID
;
A
#
# COMPACT_ATOMS: atom_id res chain seq x y z
N MET A 1 -64.50 16.02 -13.36
CA MET A 1 -63.40 15.24 -13.95
C MET A 1 -62.48 14.76 -12.83
N LYS A 2 -62.64 13.49 -12.41
CA LYS A 2 -61.81 12.87 -11.37
C LYS A 2 -60.47 12.48 -12.01
N ILE A 3 -59.45 13.31 -11.86
CA ILE A 3 -58.09 13.00 -12.30
C ILE A 3 -57.67 11.71 -11.59
N LYS A 4 -57.37 10.73 -12.43
CA LYS A 4 -57.17 9.31 -12.13
C LYS A 4 -56.07 9.17 -11.08
N GLN A 5 -56.43 8.70 -9.88
CA GLN A 5 -55.55 8.42 -8.72
C GLN A 5 -54.39 7.42 -9.03
N TRP A 6 -54.34 6.91 -10.25
CA TRP A 6 -53.39 5.91 -10.75
C TRP A 6 -52.01 6.49 -11.11
N LEU A 7 -51.86 7.82 -11.18
CA LEU A 7 -50.58 8.49 -11.42
C LEU A 7 -49.78 8.76 -10.13
N LEU A 8 -50.40 8.66 -8.94
CA LEU A 8 -49.73 8.88 -7.66
C LEU A 8 -48.92 7.66 -7.20
N LEU A 9 -49.30 6.45 -7.62
CA LEU A 9 -48.65 5.19 -7.25
C LEU A 9 -47.17 5.08 -7.73
N PRO A 10 -46.81 5.42 -8.98
CA PRO A 10 -45.42 5.31 -9.42
C PRO A 10 -44.49 6.37 -8.79
N ILE A 11 -45.01 7.55 -8.45
CA ILE A 11 -44.21 8.61 -7.80
C ILE A 11 -43.87 8.23 -6.35
N LEU A 12 -44.79 7.56 -5.64
CA LEU A 12 -44.53 7.07 -4.30
C LEU A 12 -43.47 5.95 -4.27
N LEU A 13 -43.38 5.12 -5.32
CA LEU A 13 -42.36 4.07 -5.42
C LEU A 13 -40.93 4.62 -5.62
N LEU A 14 -40.78 5.76 -6.29
CA LEU A 14 -39.48 6.39 -6.53
C LEU A 14 -38.89 7.04 -5.28
N ALA A 15 -39.71 7.37 -4.28
CA ALA A 15 -39.24 8.00 -3.03
C ALA A 15 -38.57 7.03 -2.04
N VAL A 16 -38.61 5.71 -2.30
CA VAL A 16 -38.06 4.67 -1.42
C VAL A 16 -36.65 4.24 -1.83
N VAL A 17 -36.06 4.87 -2.85
CA VAL A 17 -34.67 4.60 -3.22
C VAL A 17 -33.75 5.24 -2.17
N SER A 18 -33.46 4.46 -1.12
CA SER A 18 -32.51 4.82 -0.08
C SER A 18 -31.15 5.13 -0.72
N MET A 19 -30.62 6.32 -0.48
CA MET A 19 -29.24 6.66 -0.82
C MET A 19 -28.34 5.74 0.01
N ALA A 20 -27.71 4.76 -0.64
CA ALA A 20 -26.67 3.95 -0.01
C ALA A 20 -25.48 4.88 0.28
N HIS A 21 -25.40 5.40 1.50
CA HIS A 21 -24.22 6.05 2.00
C HIS A 21 -23.17 4.95 2.23
N ALA A 22 -22.12 4.94 1.43
CA ALA A 22 -20.98 4.07 1.69
C ALA A 22 -20.27 4.59 2.95
N GLU A 23 -20.45 3.90 4.07
CA GLU A 23 -19.68 4.10 5.28
C GLU A 23 -18.37 3.32 5.17
N VAL A 24 -17.24 3.96 5.44
CA VAL A 24 -15.93 3.31 5.46
C VAL A 24 -15.70 2.76 6.87
N ASP A 25 -15.74 1.44 7.03
CA ASP A 25 -15.33 0.77 8.27
C ASP A 25 -13.80 0.76 8.36
N ALA A 26 -13.25 1.76 9.04
CA ALA A 26 -11.82 1.95 9.19
C ALA A 26 -11.34 1.49 10.57
N ARG A 27 -10.35 0.60 10.59
CA ARG A 27 -9.68 0.16 11.80
C ARG A 27 -8.17 0.16 11.62
N VAL A 28 -7.44 0.70 12.59
CA VAL A 28 -5.99 0.52 12.68
C VAL A 28 -5.72 -0.93 13.11
N VAL A 29 -5.18 -1.73 12.19
CA VAL A 29 -4.85 -3.14 12.44
C VAL A 29 -3.45 -3.28 13.04
N GLN A 30 -2.52 -2.41 12.65
CA GLN A 30 -1.13 -2.48 13.08
C GLN A 30 -0.42 -1.12 12.95
N THR A 31 0.55 -0.89 13.83
CA THR A 31 1.49 0.24 13.77
C THR A 31 2.91 -0.28 13.67
N LEU A 32 3.66 0.17 12.66
CA LEU A 32 5.09 -0.13 12.52
C LEU A 32 5.89 0.97 13.20
N GLN A 33 6.67 0.62 14.22
CA GLN A 33 7.54 1.58 14.91
C GLN A 33 8.88 1.70 14.19
N LEU A 34 9.27 2.93 13.87
CA LEU A 34 10.50 3.26 13.15
C LEU A 34 11.35 4.19 13.99
N ASN A 35 12.67 3.99 13.95
CA ASN A 35 13.63 4.85 14.65
C ASN A 35 13.99 6.12 13.85
N ALA A 36 13.67 6.13 12.56
CA ALA A 36 13.92 7.24 11.64
C ALA A 36 12.62 7.61 10.89
N THR A 37 12.56 8.83 10.37
CA THR A 37 11.40 9.34 9.66
C THR A 37 11.14 8.53 8.40
N PRO A 38 9.94 7.97 8.18
CA PRO A 38 9.59 7.33 6.91
C PRO A 38 9.48 8.37 5.79
N LEU A 39 10.15 8.12 4.67
CA LEU A 39 10.11 8.96 3.47
C LEU A 39 9.08 8.46 2.46
N ASP A 40 9.08 7.17 2.17
CA ASP A 40 8.17 6.53 1.22
C ASP A 40 7.96 5.05 1.59
N MET A 41 6.89 4.45 1.07
CA MET A 41 6.62 3.03 1.26
C MET A 41 6.10 2.36 -0.01
N ALA A 42 6.43 1.08 -0.16
CA ALA A 42 5.98 0.26 -1.28
C ALA A 42 5.60 -1.15 -0.83
N ILE A 43 4.55 -1.68 -1.44
CA ILE A 43 4.10 -3.06 -1.25
C ILE A 43 3.94 -3.67 -2.65
N PRO A 44 4.77 -4.66 -3.06
CA PRO A 44 4.60 -5.35 -4.33
C PRO A 44 3.30 -6.16 -4.39
N GLY A 45 2.93 -6.59 -5.59
CA GLY A 45 1.65 -7.27 -5.85
C GLY A 45 1.36 -8.47 -4.95
N ASN A 46 2.38 -9.23 -4.54
CA ASN A 46 2.21 -10.37 -3.64
C ASN A 46 1.93 -10.01 -2.16
N GLY A 47 2.11 -8.76 -1.73
CA GLY A 47 1.86 -8.32 -0.35
C GLY A 47 2.76 -8.93 0.74
N ARG A 48 3.73 -9.77 0.38
CA ARG A 48 4.57 -10.54 1.32
C ARG A 48 5.44 -9.66 2.20
N TYR A 49 5.87 -8.53 1.62
CA TYR A 49 6.75 -7.58 2.28
C TYR A 49 6.24 -6.15 2.12
N ILE A 50 6.48 -5.38 3.17
CA ILE A 50 6.27 -3.94 3.20
C ILE A 50 7.65 -3.31 3.23
N TYR A 51 7.96 -2.51 2.23
CA TYR A 51 9.23 -1.78 2.14
C TYR A 51 9.01 -0.35 2.61
N VAL A 52 9.86 0.11 3.53
CA VAL A 52 9.83 1.47 4.05
C VAL A 52 11.19 2.10 3.86
N LEU A 53 11.25 3.17 3.07
CA LEU A 53 12.44 4.01 2.95
C LEU A 53 12.44 5.01 4.11
N THR A 54 13.56 5.15 4.81
CA THR A 54 13.71 6.07 5.93
C THR A 54 14.77 7.15 5.68
N SER A 55 14.67 8.26 6.40
CA SER A 55 15.50 9.45 6.22
C SER A 55 17.00 9.28 6.50
N ASP A 56 17.37 8.17 7.14
CA ASP A 56 18.74 7.73 7.40
C ASP A 56 19.32 6.86 6.25
N ALA A 57 18.71 6.91 5.06
CA ALA A 57 19.10 6.14 3.88
C ALA A 57 19.03 4.62 4.07
N GLU A 58 18.06 4.16 4.85
CA GLU A 58 17.78 2.74 5.02
C GLU A 58 16.48 2.33 4.33
N LEU A 59 16.49 1.15 3.73
CA LEU A 59 15.32 0.42 3.28
C LEU A 59 15.02 -0.67 4.31
N LYS A 60 13.98 -0.45 5.11
CA LYS A 60 13.49 -1.42 6.09
C LYS A 60 12.48 -2.35 5.43
N ILE A 61 12.69 -3.65 5.58
CA ILE A 61 11.88 -4.71 4.99
C ILE A 61 11.07 -5.37 6.10
N PHE A 62 9.77 -5.13 6.13
CA PHE A 62 8.85 -5.76 7.07
C PHE A 62 8.12 -6.92 6.39
N ARG A 63 7.76 -7.93 7.18
CA ARG A 63 6.80 -8.96 6.75
C ARG A 63 5.37 -8.41 6.81
N GLU A 64 4.42 -9.11 6.21
CA GLU A 64 2.99 -8.80 6.27
C GLU A 64 2.43 -8.68 7.71
N ASN A 65 3.04 -9.37 8.67
CA ASN A 65 2.69 -9.28 10.09
C ASN A 65 3.38 -8.12 10.82
N GLY A 66 4.06 -7.24 10.08
CA GLY A 66 4.78 -6.05 10.53
C GLY A 66 6.03 -6.28 11.38
N ASN A 67 6.53 -7.52 11.47
CA ASN A 67 7.84 -7.77 12.03
C ASN A 67 8.92 -7.33 11.03
N LEU A 68 9.95 -6.63 11.54
CA LEU A 68 11.14 -6.30 10.75
C LEU A 68 11.85 -7.60 10.36
N ARG A 69 12.03 -7.81 9.06
CA ARG A 69 12.79 -8.93 8.52
C ARG A 69 14.25 -8.56 8.32
N ASP A 70 14.50 -7.40 7.71
CA ASP A 70 15.83 -6.99 7.29
C ASP A 70 15.93 -5.47 7.11
N THR A 71 17.14 -4.97 7.02
CA THR A 71 17.48 -3.57 6.76
C THR A 71 18.62 -3.50 5.76
N LEU A 72 18.42 -2.74 4.68
CA LEU A 72 19.44 -2.50 3.67
C LEU A 72 19.78 -1.01 3.61
N VAL A 73 21.07 -0.67 3.63
CA VAL A 73 21.50 0.70 3.32
C VAL A 73 21.37 0.93 1.82
N VAL A 74 20.71 2.03 1.45
CA VAL A 74 20.57 2.48 0.06
C VAL A 74 21.44 3.71 -0.19
N ASP A 75 21.51 4.14 -1.45
CA ASP A 75 22.17 5.41 -1.78
C ASP A 75 21.44 6.57 -1.07
N PRO A 76 22.15 7.46 -0.34
CA PRO A 76 21.55 8.57 0.39
C PRO A 76 20.74 9.56 -0.43
N GLY A 77 20.93 9.60 -1.76
CA GLY A 77 20.11 10.42 -2.66
C GLY A 77 18.72 9.84 -2.94
N VAL A 78 18.44 8.59 -2.54
CA VAL A 78 17.14 7.96 -2.79
C VAL A 78 16.07 8.61 -1.90
N ASP A 79 15.02 9.12 -2.53
CA ASP A 79 13.91 9.81 -1.88
C ASP A 79 12.55 9.13 -2.09
N HIS A 80 12.43 8.27 -3.11
CA HIS A 80 11.22 7.49 -3.36
C HIS A 80 11.50 6.04 -3.71
N ILE A 81 10.51 5.18 -3.43
CA ILE A 81 10.51 3.78 -3.84
C ILE A 81 9.21 3.41 -4.56
N LYS A 82 9.29 2.54 -5.56
CA LYS A 82 8.12 2.01 -6.26
C LYS A 82 8.30 0.51 -6.56
N PRO A 83 7.24 -0.31 -6.50
CA PRO A 83 7.30 -1.68 -6.98
C PRO A 83 7.74 -1.70 -8.46
N GLY A 84 8.65 -2.60 -8.80
CA GLY A 84 9.00 -2.89 -10.17
C GLY A 84 7.97 -3.79 -10.87
N PRO A 85 8.15 -4.05 -12.17
CA PRO A 85 7.27 -4.92 -12.95
C PRO A 85 7.38 -6.41 -12.54
N ARG A 86 8.45 -6.79 -11.83
CA ARG A 86 8.63 -8.14 -11.27
C ARG A 86 8.38 -8.12 -9.77
N GLU A 87 7.91 -9.24 -9.25
CA GLU A 87 7.58 -9.42 -7.83
C GLU A 87 8.75 -9.15 -6.87
N ASN A 88 9.98 -9.40 -7.32
CA ASN A 88 11.20 -9.18 -6.55
C ASN A 88 11.93 -7.88 -6.93
N GLN A 89 11.28 -6.96 -7.65
CA GLN A 89 11.91 -5.71 -8.07
C GLN A 89 11.36 -4.51 -7.30
N LEU A 90 12.28 -3.62 -6.93
CA LEU A 90 11.97 -2.31 -6.38
C LEU A 90 12.76 -1.25 -7.15
N PHE A 91 12.08 -0.19 -7.57
CA PHE A 91 12.72 0.99 -8.13
C PHE A 91 13.08 1.93 -6.99
N LEU A 92 14.36 2.28 -6.91
CA LEU A 92 14.88 3.32 -6.01
C LEU A 92 15.09 4.58 -6.83
N ILE A 93 14.37 5.64 -6.47
CA ILE A 93 14.35 6.88 -7.23
C ILE A 93 15.15 7.92 -6.44
N ASP A 94 16.10 8.54 -7.11
CA ASP A 94 16.80 9.74 -6.67
C ASP A 94 16.35 10.88 -7.58
N SER A 95 15.39 11.67 -7.10
CA SER A 95 14.76 12.72 -7.90
C SER A 95 15.73 13.87 -8.17
N ALA A 96 16.59 14.20 -7.21
CA ALA A 96 17.57 15.27 -7.32
C ALA A 96 18.72 14.91 -8.28
N GLY A 97 19.25 13.69 -8.14
CA GLY A 97 20.28 13.10 -8.98
C GLY A 97 19.78 12.56 -10.32
N LYS A 98 18.46 12.63 -10.58
CA LYS A 98 17.81 12.23 -11.83
C LYS A 98 18.11 10.77 -12.21
N ARG A 99 18.10 9.88 -11.23
CA ARG A 99 18.52 8.49 -11.38
C ARG A 99 17.48 7.55 -10.81
N ILE A 100 17.15 6.50 -11.56
CA ILE A 100 16.38 5.36 -11.06
C ILE A 100 17.29 4.14 -11.04
N GLN A 101 17.41 3.49 -9.88
CA GLN A 101 18.07 2.19 -9.74
C GLN A 101 17.01 1.09 -9.65
N VAL A 102 17.29 -0.05 -10.27
CA VAL A 102 16.45 -1.24 -10.15
C VAL A 102 17.12 -2.20 -9.17
N LEU A 103 16.51 -2.38 -8.01
CA LEU A 103 16.96 -3.31 -6.98
C LEU A 103 16.20 -4.64 -7.15
N ASN A 104 16.93 -5.75 -7.29
CA ASN A 104 16.36 -7.09 -7.16
C ASN A 104 16.53 -7.56 -5.71
N LEU A 105 15.47 -8.12 -5.13
CA LEU A 105 15.40 -8.57 -3.74
C LEU A 105 15.15 -10.08 -3.70
N ASP A 106 16.23 -10.84 -3.63
CA ASP A 106 16.16 -12.29 -3.47
C ASP A 106 16.42 -12.67 -2.01
N PHE A 107 15.52 -13.47 -1.45
CA PHE A 107 15.57 -13.86 -0.04
C PHE A 107 16.06 -15.30 0.07
N ILE A 108 17.24 -15.51 0.66
CA ILE A 108 17.77 -16.84 0.95
C ILE A 108 17.03 -17.40 2.17
N GLN A 109 16.60 -18.66 2.07
CA GLN A 109 16.00 -19.39 3.19
C GLN A 109 16.82 -20.67 3.41
N GLU A 110 17.36 -20.82 4.61
CA GLU A 110 18.00 -22.08 5.02
C GLU A 110 16.91 -23.12 5.26
N ILE A 111 17.03 -24.27 4.61
CA ILE A 111 16.17 -25.43 4.83
C ILE A 111 16.96 -26.41 5.69
N PRO A 112 16.53 -26.66 6.95
CA PRO A 112 17.18 -27.68 7.77
C PRO A 112 16.99 -29.05 7.11
N ILE A 113 18.08 -29.81 7.04
CA ILE A 113 18.08 -31.22 6.62
C ILE A 113 18.08 -32.06 7.89
N ASP A 114 16.93 -32.68 8.17
CA ASP A 114 16.75 -33.73 9.18
C ASP A 114 17.16 -35.10 8.61
#